data_AF-A0A6C0HV38-F1
#
_entry.id   AF-A0A6C0HV38-F1
#
_cell.length_a   1.000
_cell.length_b   1.000
_cell.length_c   1.000
_cell.angle_alpha   90.00
_cell.angle_beta   90.00
_cell.angle_gamma   90.00
#
_symmetry.space_group_name_H-M   'P 1'
#
loop_
_entity.id
_entity.type
_entity.pdbx_description
1 polymer ?
#
loop_
_entity_poly.entity_id
_entity_poly.type
_entity_poly.pdbx_seq_one_letter_code
_entity_poly.pdbx_strand_id
1 'polypeptide(L)'
;MSNTYKLVNPYIKGQDFETKLDAKNSLDAAKSFYNALSEHFSNNVPQFYFTIQKGGAKKGKFYHFMVKEKKVKDSVDFSIAPFEIKGEEESMKQYLENFDKFKGRYNGKKSSKRRSSRRSSRRSSKRSDEISSESSDDFYREAKSYVPVTSSPFYYMYYDPLVYKVDSVFIPTFYAYVSAFSEINTRLGTYTVYPNGGLLLP
;
A
#
# COMPACT_ATOMS: atom_id res chain seq x y z
N MET A 1 -9.41 29.19 -6.47
CA MET A 1 -8.04 28.64 -6.55
C MET A 1 -8.10 27.16 -6.24
N SER A 2 -7.56 26.30 -7.10
CA SER A 2 -7.45 24.85 -6.87
C SER A 2 -6.10 24.53 -6.22
N ASN A 3 -6.06 23.46 -5.44
CA ASN A 3 -4.84 22.91 -4.85
C ASN A 3 -4.66 21.48 -5.37
N THR A 4 -3.42 21.09 -5.66
CA THR A 4 -3.10 19.71 -6.03
C THR A 4 -3.00 18.85 -4.78
N TYR A 5 -3.69 17.71 -4.79
CA TYR A 5 -3.65 16.69 -3.76
C TYR A 5 -3.14 15.39 -4.32
N LYS A 6 -2.45 14.61 -3.48
CA LYS A 6 -1.95 13.29 -3.82
C LYS A 6 -2.41 12.28 -2.78
N LEU A 7 -2.91 11.12 -3.23
CA LEU A 7 -3.16 9.98 -2.37
C LEU A 7 -1.82 9.38 -1.90
N VAL A 8 -1.64 9.30 -0.59
CA VAL A 8 -0.39 8.86 0.03
C VAL A 8 -0.52 7.47 0.64
N ASN A 9 -1.60 7.22 1.38
CA ASN A 9 -1.88 5.93 2.02
C ASN A 9 -3.38 5.63 1.83
N PRO A 10 -3.78 4.60 1.08
CA PRO A 10 -2.93 3.62 0.41
C PRO A 10 -2.10 4.21 -0.74
N TYR A 11 -0.95 3.62 -1.00
CA TYR A 11 -0.15 3.89 -2.19
C TYR A 11 -0.53 2.89 -3.29
N ILE A 12 -1.06 3.41 -4.40
CA ILE A 12 -1.57 2.59 -5.50
C ILE A 12 -0.74 2.82 -6.75
N LYS A 13 -0.51 1.75 -7.50
CA LYS A 13 -0.01 1.82 -8.88
C LYS A 13 -0.97 1.10 -9.82
N GLY A 14 -1.28 1.77 -10.91
CA GLY A 14 -2.21 1.32 -11.93
C GLY A 14 -2.01 2.05 -13.24
N GLN A 15 -2.71 1.59 -14.27
CA GLN A 15 -2.76 2.29 -15.56
C GLN A 15 -3.75 3.46 -15.49
N ASP A 16 -4.91 3.23 -14.89
CA ASP A 16 -6.05 4.16 -14.99
C ASP A 16 -6.37 4.89 -13.67
N PHE A 17 -5.68 4.54 -12.58
CA PHE A 17 -5.91 5.18 -11.29
C PHE A 17 -5.02 6.42 -11.08
N GLU A 18 -5.63 7.60 -11.12
CA GLU A 18 -4.95 8.87 -10.84
C GLU A 18 -4.70 9.06 -9.34
N THR A 19 -3.44 8.89 -8.91
CA THR A 19 -3.04 9.16 -7.52
C THR A 19 -2.88 10.64 -7.18
N LYS A 20 -3.12 11.53 -8.15
CA LYS A 20 -3.01 12.99 -8.01
C LYS A 20 -4.19 13.65 -8.70
N LEU A 21 -4.79 14.64 -8.05
CA LEU A 21 -5.88 15.43 -8.62
C LEU A 21 -5.84 16.86 -8.08
N ASP A 22 -6.49 17.77 -8.79
CA ASP A 22 -6.69 19.14 -8.34
C ASP A 22 -8.09 19.30 -7.76
N ALA A 23 -8.19 19.87 -6.56
CA ALA A 23 -9.47 20.13 -5.91
C ALA A 23 -9.47 21.49 -5.20
N LYS A 24 -10.65 22.02 -4.92
CA LYS A 24 -10.79 23.26 -4.15
C LYS A 24 -10.30 23.04 -2.72
N ASN A 25 -10.83 22.00 -2.07
CA ASN A 25 -10.62 21.72 -0.65
C ASN A 25 -10.14 20.28 -0.45
N SER A 26 -9.52 19.98 0.70
CA SER A 26 -9.05 18.62 1.02
C SER A 26 -10.19 17.61 1.13
N LEU A 27 -11.37 18.05 1.57
CA LEU A 27 -12.57 17.21 1.64
C LEU A 27 -13.10 16.84 0.23
N ASP A 28 -13.07 17.78 -0.71
CA ASP A 28 -13.48 17.50 -2.09
C ASP A 28 -12.51 16.51 -2.75
N ALA A 29 -11.20 16.69 -2.53
CA ALA A 29 -10.21 15.73 -2.97
C ALA A 29 -10.43 14.35 -2.36
N ALA A 30 -10.72 14.29 -1.05
CA ALA A 30 -10.99 13.05 -0.34
C ALA A 30 -12.20 12.31 -0.93
N LYS A 31 -13.29 13.03 -1.26
CA LYS A 31 -14.46 12.46 -1.94
C LYS A 31 -14.11 11.92 -3.33
N SER A 32 -13.39 12.68 -4.14
CA SER A 32 -12.97 12.24 -5.48
C SER A 32 -12.07 11.00 -5.43
N PHE A 33 -11.09 10.97 -4.52
CA PHE A 33 -10.24 9.79 -4.35
C PHE A 33 -11.04 8.59 -3.86
N TYR A 34 -11.93 8.77 -2.89
CA TYR A 34 -12.72 7.66 -2.36
C TYR A 34 -13.67 7.09 -3.41
N ASN A 35 -14.37 7.93 -4.18
CA ASN A 35 -15.24 7.48 -5.27
C ASN A 35 -14.47 6.61 -6.26
N ALA A 36 -13.34 7.11 -6.76
CA ALA A 36 -12.49 6.38 -7.70
C ALA A 36 -11.96 5.05 -7.13
N LEU A 37 -11.75 4.96 -5.81
CA LEU A 37 -11.34 3.70 -5.17
C LEU A 37 -12.51 2.73 -5.01
N SER A 38 -13.63 3.24 -4.50
CA SER A 38 -14.82 2.44 -4.14
C SER A 38 -15.48 1.79 -5.35
N GLU A 39 -15.37 2.38 -6.55
CA GLU A 39 -15.83 1.79 -7.81
C GLU A 39 -15.23 0.39 -8.07
N HIS A 40 -14.07 0.13 -7.48
CA HIS A 40 -13.33 -1.10 -7.65
C HIS A 40 -13.46 -2.08 -6.48
N PHE A 41 -14.16 -1.69 -5.41
CA PHE A 41 -14.38 -2.55 -4.25
C PHE A 41 -15.50 -3.56 -4.53
N SER A 42 -15.22 -4.84 -4.30
CA SER A 42 -16.21 -5.91 -4.47
C SER A 42 -17.14 -6.07 -3.27
N ASN A 43 -16.74 -5.54 -2.10
CA ASN A 43 -17.49 -5.65 -0.86
C ASN A 43 -17.67 -4.28 -0.20
N ASN A 44 -18.69 -4.17 0.65
CA ASN A 44 -18.85 -3.02 1.55
C ASN A 44 -17.66 -2.98 2.53
N VAL A 45 -17.05 -1.81 2.67
CA VAL A 45 -15.98 -1.52 3.61
C VAL A 45 -16.56 -0.60 4.69
N PRO A 46 -17.04 -1.14 5.83
CA PRO A 46 -17.78 -0.36 6.83
C PRO A 46 -17.01 0.86 7.32
N GLN A 47 -15.67 0.73 7.38
CA GLN A 47 -14.80 1.81 7.77
C GLN A 47 -13.45 1.74 7.05
N PHE A 48 -13.10 2.83 6.38
CA PHE A 48 -11.84 2.95 5.64
C PHE A 48 -11.08 4.21 6.06
N TYR A 49 -9.77 4.12 6.14
CA TYR A 49 -8.92 5.24 6.51
C TYR A 49 -7.91 5.50 5.40
N PHE A 50 -7.76 6.75 5.02
CA PHE A 50 -6.77 7.13 4.04
C PHE A 50 -6.18 8.51 4.32
N THR A 51 -5.01 8.73 3.73
CA THR A 51 -4.23 9.95 3.89
C THR A 51 -3.93 10.54 2.53
N ILE A 52 -4.20 11.83 2.40
CA ILE A 52 -3.83 12.64 1.24
C ILE A 52 -2.81 13.69 1.65
N GLN A 53 -1.97 14.10 0.70
CA GLN A 53 -1.01 15.19 0.87
C GLN A 53 -1.39 16.34 -0.05
N LYS A 54 -1.47 17.55 0.51
CA LYS A 54 -1.62 18.78 -0.27
C LYS A 54 -0.25 19.23 -0.76
N GLY A 55 -0.08 19.37 -2.08
CA GLY A 55 1.16 19.82 -2.72
C GLY A 55 2.15 18.69 -3.03
N GLY A 56 3.38 19.08 -3.41
CA GLY A 56 4.42 18.17 -3.88
C GLY A 56 5.13 17.36 -2.78
N ALA A 57 5.80 16.29 -3.20
CA ALA A 57 6.31 15.16 -2.39
C ALA A 57 7.35 15.47 -1.28
N LYS A 58 7.65 16.74 -0.97
CA LYS A 58 8.71 17.10 0.01
C LYS A 58 8.30 18.10 1.09
N LYS A 59 7.18 18.84 0.95
CA LYS A 59 6.74 19.87 1.92
C LYS A 59 5.22 20.02 2.01
N GLY A 60 4.47 19.01 1.60
CA GLY A 60 3.00 19.06 1.62
C GLY A 60 2.42 18.67 2.97
N LYS A 61 1.37 19.37 3.42
CA LYS A 61 0.60 19.02 4.63
C LYS A 61 -0.21 17.76 4.39
N PHE A 62 -0.20 16.84 5.35
CA PHE A 62 -1.02 15.64 5.32
C PHE A 62 -2.42 15.93 5.87
N TYR A 63 -3.41 15.26 5.30
CA TYR A 63 -4.80 15.28 5.74
C TYR A 63 -5.27 13.83 5.80
N HIS A 64 -5.83 13.45 6.94
CA HIS A 64 -6.31 12.11 7.17
C HIS A 64 -7.83 12.12 7.18
N PHE A 65 -8.42 11.07 6.63
CA PHE A 65 -9.85 10.93 6.50
C PHE A 65 -10.28 9.54 6.95
N MET A 66 -11.45 9.52 7.58
CA MET A 66 -12.19 8.31 7.89
C MET A 66 -13.45 8.30 7.04
N VAL A 67 -13.65 7.21 6.32
CA VAL A 67 -14.88 6.93 5.60
C VAL A 67 -15.67 5.89 6.37
N LYS A 68 -16.98 6.11 6.45
CA LYS A 68 -17.93 5.13 6.96
C LYS A 68 -18.96 4.84 5.89
N GLU A 69 -19.04 3.59 5.49
CA GLU A 69 -20.05 3.09 4.57
C GLU A 69 -21.24 2.55 5.35
N LYS A 70 -22.44 2.83 4.85
CA LYS A 70 -23.70 2.29 5.33
C LYS A 70 -24.40 1.64 4.15
N LYS A 71 -24.62 0.33 4.25
CA LYS A 71 -25.45 -0.38 3.29
C LYS A 71 -26.92 -0.14 3.63
N VAL A 72 -27.64 0.53 2.73
CA VAL A 72 -29.09 0.73 2.81
C VAL A 72 -29.70 -0.06 1.67
N LYS A 73 -30.22 -1.24 1.98
CA LYS A 73 -30.74 -2.22 1.00
C LYS A 73 -29.67 -2.61 -0.03
N ASP A 74 -29.83 -2.15 -1.28
CA ASP A 74 -28.95 -2.41 -2.42
C ASP A 74 -28.02 -1.23 -2.75
N SER A 75 -28.15 -0.11 -2.02
CA SER A 75 -27.31 1.08 -2.19
C SER A 75 -26.33 1.21 -1.03
N VAL A 76 -25.10 1.64 -1.33
CA VAL A 76 -24.07 1.92 -0.33
C VAL A 76 -23.88 3.43 -0.27
N ASP A 77 -24.28 4.03 0.84
CA ASP A 77 -24.01 5.43 1.13
C ASP A 77 -22.74 5.53 1.96
N PHE A 78 -21.88 6.51 1.65
CA PHE A 78 -20.67 6.75 2.42
C PHE A 78 -20.63 8.17 2.99
N SER A 79 -19.96 8.30 4.13
CA SER A 79 -19.70 9.58 4.78
C SER A 79 -18.21 9.72 5.04
N ILE A 80 -17.63 10.86 4.65
CA ILE A 80 -16.21 11.15 4.84
C ILE A 80 -16.07 12.23 5.91
N ALA A 81 -15.29 11.95 6.94
CA ALA A 81 -14.96 12.88 8.00
C ALA A 81 -13.43 13.06 8.11
N PRO A 82 -12.94 14.27 8.40
CA PRO A 82 -11.54 14.45 8.82
C PRO A 82 -11.22 13.58 10.03
N PHE A 83 -10.01 13.05 10.06
CA PHE A 83 -9.51 12.22 11.15
C PHE A 83 -8.24 12.82 11.74
N GLU A 84 -8.15 12.85 13.07
CA GLU A 84 -6.97 13.33 13.78
C GLU A 84 -6.18 12.16 14.33
N ILE A 85 -4.90 12.10 13.98
CA ILE A 85 -3.99 11.04 14.43
C ILE A 85 -3.24 11.51 15.66
N LYS A 86 -3.32 10.72 16.74
CA LYS A 86 -2.51 10.96 17.95
C LYS A 86 -1.03 10.76 17.63
N GLY A 87 -0.22 11.82 17.71
CA GLY A 87 1.20 11.77 17.35
C GLY A 87 1.42 11.59 15.85
N GLU A 88 0.71 12.39 15.05
CA GLU A 88 0.77 12.41 13.57
C GLU A 88 2.21 12.38 13.04
N GLU A 89 3.10 13.21 13.58
CA GLU A 89 4.49 13.33 13.10
C GLU A 89 5.27 12.00 13.22
N GLU A 90 5.16 11.33 14.36
CA GLU A 90 5.81 10.04 14.59
C GLU A 90 5.24 8.95 13.70
N SER A 91 3.90 8.87 13.61
CA SER A 91 3.21 7.90 12.75
C SER A 91 3.57 8.09 11.29
N MET A 92 3.57 9.34 10.80
CA MET A 92 3.90 9.64 9.42
C MET A 92 5.38 9.44 9.12
N LYS A 93 6.27 9.71 10.09
CA LYS A 93 7.70 9.38 9.94
C LYS A 93 7.92 7.88 9.81
N GLN A 94 7.32 7.08 10.69
CA GLN A 94 7.38 5.61 10.62
C GLN A 94 6.81 5.09 9.30
N TYR A 95 5.68 5.64 8.86
CA TYR A 95 5.09 5.32 7.56
C TYR A 95 6.08 5.57 6.41
N LEU A 96 6.67 6.76 6.36
CA LEU A 96 7.60 7.13 5.29
C LEU A 96 8.84 6.23 5.30
N GLU A 97 9.38 5.90 6.48
CA GLU A 97 10.50 4.95 6.61
C GLU A 97 10.13 3.54 6.13
N ASN A 98 8.96 3.03 6.52
CA ASN A 98 8.47 1.72 6.08
C ASN A 98 8.19 1.71 4.58
N PHE A 99 7.61 2.78 4.06
CA PHE A 99 7.33 2.98 2.65
C PHE A 99 8.61 3.08 1.80
N ASP A 100 9.66 3.72 2.31
CA ASP A 100 10.96 3.79 1.64
C ASP A 100 11.69 2.44 1.66
N LYS A 101 11.63 1.71 2.78
CA LYS A 101 12.11 0.31 2.85
C LYS A 101 11.37 -0.57 1.83
N PHE A 102 10.05 -0.45 1.81
CA PHE A 102 9.18 -1.14 0.86
C PHE A 102 9.58 -0.83 -0.59
N LYS A 103 9.69 0.46 -0.95
CA LYS A 103 10.16 0.88 -2.29
C LYS A 103 11.56 0.38 -2.61
N GLY A 104 12.45 0.33 -1.62
CA GLY A 104 13.80 -0.19 -1.75
C GLY A 104 13.81 -1.64 -2.21
N ARG A 105 12.99 -2.48 -1.56
CA ARG A 105 12.77 -3.89 -1.94
C ARG A 105 12.14 -3.99 -3.34
N TYR A 106 11.08 -3.23 -3.60
CA TYR A 106 10.34 -3.27 -4.87
C TYR A 106 11.17 -2.83 -6.10
N ASN A 107 12.06 -1.85 -5.93
CA ASN A 107 12.89 -1.30 -7.00
C ASN A 107 14.23 -2.04 -7.19
N GLY A 108 14.49 -3.12 -6.45
CA GLY A 108 15.69 -3.94 -6.63
C GLY A 108 17.00 -3.20 -6.35
N LYS A 109 16.99 -2.13 -5.54
CA LYS A 109 18.23 -1.52 -5.07
C LYS A 109 18.87 -2.46 -4.06
N LYS A 110 19.68 -3.40 -4.56
CA LYS A 110 20.69 -4.14 -3.78
C LYS A 110 21.34 -3.16 -2.81
N SER A 111 21.11 -3.35 -1.52
CA SER A 111 22.00 -2.77 -0.52
C SER A 111 23.36 -3.43 -0.72
N SER A 112 24.21 -2.79 -1.52
CA SER A 112 25.55 -3.24 -1.84
C SER A 112 26.48 -3.05 -0.64
N LYS A 113 26.14 -3.59 0.54
CA LYS A 113 27.16 -3.93 1.53
C LYS A 113 27.76 -5.28 1.14
N ARG A 114 28.47 -5.28 0.00
CA ARG A 114 29.49 -6.28 -0.28
C ARG A 114 30.55 -6.12 0.80
N ARG A 115 30.42 -6.85 1.90
CA ARG A 115 31.55 -7.18 2.76
C ARG A 115 32.54 -7.92 1.85
N SER A 116 33.59 -7.21 1.47
CA SER A 116 34.78 -7.77 0.83
C SER A 116 35.43 -8.76 1.79
N SER A 117 34.93 -9.99 1.84
CA SER A 117 35.65 -11.10 2.43
C SER A 117 36.57 -11.66 1.36
N ARG A 118 37.82 -11.17 1.37
CA ARG A 118 38.96 -11.89 0.80
C ARG A 118 38.97 -13.32 1.38
N ARG A 119 38.87 -14.35 0.53
CA ARG A 119 39.53 -15.66 0.66
C ARG A 119 39.17 -16.53 -0.54
N SER A 120 40.12 -16.67 -1.48
CA SER A 120 41.04 -17.81 -1.59
C SER A 120 40.32 -19.14 -1.71
N SER A 121 40.48 -19.73 -2.89
CA SER A 121 40.07 -21.07 -3.28
C SER A 121 40.43 -22.14 -2.24
N ARG A 122 39.49 -23.05 -1.98
CA ARG A 122 39.70 -24.51 -2.06
C ARG A 122 38.40 -25.27 -1.79
N ARG A 123 38.17 -26.25 -2.66
CA ARG A 123 37.11 -27.27 -2.63
C ARG A 123 37.08 -28.01 -1.28
N SER A 124 35.91 -28.22 -0.70
CA SER A 124 35.48 -29.56 -0.25
C SER A 124 33.97 -29.58 0.00
N SER A 125 33.40 -30.75 -0.27
CA SER A 125 32.00 -31.11 -0.14
C SER A 125 31.55 -31.17 1.33
N LYS A 126 30.35 -30.64 1.61
CA LYS A 126 29.47 -31.15 2.67
C LYS A 126 28.05 -30.62 2.45
N ARG A 127 27.12 -31.57 2.22
CA ARG A 127 25.66 -31.36 2.32
C ARG A 127 25.37 -30.59 3.60
N SER A 128 24.71 -29.45 3.46
CA SER A 128 24.10 -28.72 4.56
C SER A 128 22.76 -28.23 4.02
N ASP A 129 21.69 -28.64 4.68
CA ASP A 129 20.32 -28.24 4.38
C ASP A 129 20.22 -26.71 4.41
N GLU A 130 20.22 -26.10 3.22
CA GLU A 130 19.89 -24.69 3.06
C GLU A 130 18.37 -24.57 3.22
N ILE A 131 17.96 -24.23 4.44
CA ILE A 131 16.70 -23.53 4.65
C ILE A 131 16.88 -22.20 3.91
N SER A 132 16.42 -22.18 2.65
CA SER A 132 16.32 -20.98 1.84
C SER A 132 15.43 -20.01 2.59
N SER A 133 16.05 -19.07 3.29
CA SER A 133 15.41 -17.82 3.66
C SER A 133 15.07 -17.14 2.34
N GLU A 134 13.86 -17.40 1.82
CA GLU A 134 13.35 -16.78 0.60
C GLU A 134 13.57 -15.28 0.71
N SER A 135 14.58 -14.82 0.00
CA SER A 135 14.95 -13.43 -0.02
C SER A 135 13.78 -12.70 -0.63
N SER A 136 13.17 -11.77 0.11
CA SER A 136 12.02 -10.99 -0.36
C SER A 136 12.28 -10.30 -1.71
N ASP A 137 13.53 -10.17 -2.14
CA ASP A 137 13.91 -9.68 -3.46
C ASP A 137 13.51 -10.62 -4.62
N ASP A 138 13.59 -11.94 -4.45
CA ASP A 138 13.14 -12.89 -5.48
C ASP A 138 11.61 -12.91 -5.58
N PHE A 139 10.93 -12.76 -4.43
CA PHE A 139 9.48 -12.61 -4.34
C PHE A 139 8.94 -11.45 -5.19
N TYR A 140 9.56 -10.26 -5.15
CA TYR A 140 9.10 -9.11 -5.95
C TYR A 140 9.39 -9.25 -7.44
N ARG A 141 10.43 -10.01 -7.84
CA ARG A 141 10.66 -10.37 -9.25
C ARG A 141 9.59 -11.35 -9.73
N GLU A 142 9.24 -12.31 -8.89
CA GLU A 142 8.29 -13.36 -9.22
C GLU A 142 6.85 -12.82 -9.28
N ALA A 143 6.45 -11.95 -8.34
CA ALA A 143 5.15 -11.28 -8.40
C ALA A 143 4.97 -10.44 -9.68
N LYS A 144 6.02 -9.76 -10.16
CA LYS A 144 6.00 -9.04 -11.45
C LYS A 144 5.88 -9.98 -12.66
N SER A 145 6.37 -11.21 -12.56
CA SER A 145 6.20 -12.22 -13.62
C SER A 145 4.85 -12.92 -13.57
N TYR A 146 4.21 -13.00 -12.39
CA TYR A 146 3.00 -13.80 -12.19
C TYR A 146 1.71 -13.07 -12.58
N VAL A 147 1.64 -11.73 -12.46
CA VAL A 147 0.51 -10.96 -12.99
C VAL A 147 0.93 -10.38 -14.34
N PRO A 148 0.43 -10.91 -15.47
CA PRO A 148 0.62 -10.27 -16.75
C PRO A 148 0.09 -8.84 -16.63
N VAL A 149 0.97 -7.85 -16.83
CA VAL A 149 0.76 -6.40 -16.59
C VAL A 149 -0.21 -5.79 -17.62
N THR A 150 -1.10 -6.57 -18.19
CA THR A 150 -1.92 -6.20 -19.32
C THR A 150 -3.36 -5.99 -18.84
N SER A 151 -3.76 -4.72 -18.71
CA SER A 151 -5.14 -4.20 -18.61
C SER A 151 -5.89 -4.25 -17.26
N SER A 152 -5.21 -4.06 -16.12
CA SER A 152 -5.91 -3.86 -14.84
C SER A 152 -5.84 -2.40 -14.38
N PRO A 153 -6.94 -1.80 -13.87
CA PRO A 153 -6.96 -0.39 -13.48
C PRO A 153 -5.96 -0.09 -12.37
N PHE A 154 -5.69 -1.05 -11.49
CA PHE A 154 -4.54 -1.05 -10.58
C PHE A 154 -4.03 -2.46 -10.34
N TYR A 155 -2.69 -2.59 -10.37
CA TYR A 155 -1.99 -3.87 -10.24
C TYR A 155 -1.21 -3.97 -8.92
N TYR A 156 -1.12 -2.88 -8.15
CA TYR A 156 -0.38 -2.87 -6.89
C TYR A 156 -0.96 -1.88 -5.88
N MET A 157 -1.09 -2.31 -4.63
CA MET A 157 -1.47 -1.49 -3.49
C MET A 157 -0.55 -1.75 -2.29
N TYR A 158 -0.03 -0.69 -1.70
CA TYR A 158 0.60 -0.72 -0.38
C TYR A 158 -0.25 0.07 0.60
N TYR A 159 -0.61 -0.54 1.72
CA TYR A 159 -1.44 0.11 2.74
C TYR A 159 -0.85 -0.11 4.13
N ASP A 160 -0.67 0.98 4.87
CA ASP A 160 -0.19 0.93 6.26
C ASP A 160 -1.26 1.48 7.21
N PRO A 161 -2.13 0.63 7.75
CA PRO A 161 -3.14 1.04 8.74
C PRO A 161 -2.55 1.50 10.08
N LEU A 162 -1.29 1.17 10.40
CA LEU A 162 -0.68 1.51 11.70
C LEU A 162 -0.57 3.02 11.91
N VAL A 163 -0.51 3.77 10.81
CA VAL A 163 -0.53 5.23 10.80
C VAL A 163 -1.66 5.79 11.64
N TYR A 164 -2.84 5.17 11.58
CA TYR A 164 -4.05 5.67 12.22
C TYR A 164 -4.19 5.29 13.70
N LYS A 165 -3.31 4.41 14.23
CA LYS A 165 -3.33 3.93 15.63
C LYS A 165 -4.72 3.44 16.08
N VAL A 166 -5.44 2.76 15.18
CA VAL A 166 -6.75 2.15 15.46
C VAL A 166 -6.60 0.67 15.77
N ASP A 167 -7.55 0.10 16.49
CA ASP A 167 -7.49 -1.30 16.95
C ASP A 167 -7.95 -2.30 15.86
N SER A 168 -8.81 -1.85 14.95
CA SER A 168 -9.34 -2.67 13.86
C SER A 168 -9.42 -1.86 12.57
N VAL A 169 -9.07 -2.49 11.44
CA VAL A 169 -9.20 -1.89 10.11
C VAL A 169 -9.82 -2.89 9.16
N PHE A 170 -10.74 -2.40 8.31
CA PHE A 170 -11.27 -3.16 7.20
C PHE A 170 -10.41 -2.92 5.97
N ILE A 171 -9.98 -4.03 5.35
CA ILE A 171 -9.19 -4.01 4.13
C ILE A 171 -10.16 -4.23 2.96
N PRO A 172 -10.23 -3.33 1.98
CA PRO A 172 -11.08 -3.53 0.81
C PRO A 172 -10.66 -4.79 0.05
N THR A 173 -11.65 -5.54 -0.42
CA THR A 173 -11.45 -6.55 -1.47
C THR A 173 -11.86 -5.94 -2.80
N PHE A 174 -11.22 -6.40 -3.87
CA PHE A 174 -11.46 -5.86 -5.21
C PHE A 174 -12.24 -6.83 -6.09
N TYR A 175 -12.87 -6.31 -7.15
CA TYR A 175 -13.46 -7.16 -8.19
C TYR A 175 -12.39 -7.96 -8.94
N ALA A 176 -12.75 -9.09 -9.53
CA ALA A 176 -11.80 -9.97 -10.22
C ALA A 176 -11.06 -9.32 -11.40
N TYR A 177 -11.60 -8.25 -12.00
CA TYR A 177 -10.90 -7.48 -13.04
C TYR A 177 -9.73 -6.64 -12.48
N VAL A 178 -9.69 -6.48 -11.16
CA VAL A 178 -8.60 -5.88 -10.42
C VAL A 178 -7.72 -6.98 -9.84
N SER A 179 -6.60 -7.24 -10.50
CA SER A 179 -5.61 -8.23 -10.05
C SER A 179 -4.50 -7.57 -9.23
N ALA A 180 -4.88 -6.78 -8.22
CA ALA A 180 -3.93 -6.02 -7.41
C ALA A 180 -3.20 -6.90 -6.38
N PHE A 181 -1.86 -6.90 -6.43
CA PHE A 181 -1.06 -7.34 -5.29
C PHE A 181 -1.17 -6.31 -4.17
N SER A 182 -1.60 -6.74 -2.99
CA SER A 182 -1.76 -5.84 -1.84
C SER A 182 -0.79 -6.20 -0.73
N GLU A 183 0.05 -5.26 -0.33
CA GLU A 183 0.94 -5.40 0.82
C GLU A 183 0.42 -4.53 1.97
N ILE A 184 0.18 -5.15 3.12
CA ILE A 184 -0.51 -4.55 4.24
C ILE A 184 0.34 -4.67 5.50
N ASN A 185 0.71 -3.53 6.07
CA ASN A 185 1.53 -3.50 7.26
C ASN A 185 0.66 -3.56 8.52
N THR A 186 0.88 -4.52 9.42
CA THR A 186 0.11 -4.68 10.65
C THR A 186 1.01 -4.85 11.85
N ARG A 187 0.44 -4.81 13.07
CA ARG A 187 1.21 -4.99 14.30
C ARG A 187 1.88 -6.36 14.38
N LEU A 188 1.33 -7.36 13.70
CA LEU A 188 1.81 -8.74 13.68
C LEU A 188 2.84 -9.00 12.56
N GLY A 189 3.03 -8.04 11.65
CA GLY A 189 3.92 -8.16 10.51
C GLY A 189 3.30 -7.63 9.22
N THR A 190 4.00 -7.85 8.11
CA THR A 190 3.53 -7.49 6.77
C THR A 190 2.80 -8.67 6.15
N TYR A 191 1.54 -8.47 5.74
CA TYR A 191 0.76 -9.46 4.99
C TYR A 191 0.76 -9.12 3.52
N THR A 192 0.95 -10.14 2.68
CA THR A 192 0.78 -10.01 1.24
C THR A 192 -0.47 -10.76 0.81
N VAL A 193 -1.39 -10.04 0.17
CA VAL A 193 -2.63 -10.58 -0.38
C VAL A 193 -2.48 -10.68 -1.90
N TYR A 194 -2.68 -11.88 -2.42
CA TYR A 194 -2.66 -12.16 -3.85
C TYR A 194 -4.03 -11.87 -4.47
N PRO A 195 -4.07 -11.50 -5.77
CA PRO A 195 -5.32 -11.27 -6.48
C PRO A 195 -6.27 -12.49 -6.51
N ASN A 196 -5.76 -13.70 -6.28
CA ASN A 196 -6.57 -14.92 -6.19
C ASN A 196 -7.02 -15.28 -4.75
N GLY A 197 -6.91 -14.35 -3.79
CA GLY A 197 -7.36 -14.56 -2.41
C GLY A 197 -6.40 -15.39 -1.53
N GLY A 198 -5.21 -15.73 -2.03
CA GLY A 198 -4.14 -16.30 -1.22
C GLY A 198 -3.61 -15.27 -0.22
N LEU A 199 -3.54 -15.64 1.05
CA LEU A 199 -2.87 -14.89 2.12
C LEU A 199 -1.57 -15.61 2.47
N LEU A 200 -0.43 -14.95 2.32
CA LEU A 200 0.81 -15.40 2.95
C LEU A 200 0.93 -14.72 4.33
N LEU A 201 0.94 -15.55 5.38
CA LEU A 201 1.28 -15.13 6.72
C LEU A 201 2.81 -15.16 6.87
N PRO A 202 3.40 -14.23 7.65
CA PRO A 202 4.82 -14.25 7.98
C PRO A 202 5.21 -15.47 8.84
#